data_AF-A0A0P9FN31-F1
#
_entry.id   AF-A0A0P9FN31-F1
#
_cell.length_a   1.000
_cell.length_b   1.000
_cell.length_c   1.000
_cell.angle_alpha   90.00
_cell.angle_beta   90.00
_cell.angle_gamma   90.00
#
_symmetry.space_group_name_H-M   'P 1'
#
loop_
_entity.id
_entity.type
_entity.pdbx_description
1 polymer ?
#
loop_
_entity_poly.entity_id
_entity_poly.type
_entity_poly.pdbx_seq_one_letter_code
_entity_poly.pdbx_strand_id
1 'polypeptide(L)'
;MWPPSGQSWRDAVAQEHALVGECRFNEALKVCERIYAAAEAAAAPSGVLAMLWAHRGDMLRHLEDLSGAADAYAECVRRLLPIAKQADCPQILIIPLHTWAAIQLRRGRIDDARTLLDQADEALDRADRRLNRRLVQLHTTLLRAWSAVAADDLASARYLYILARQSADLLRLTPSHRFRQAIDDGFGWLERPAALPPDPFLWDEPHLARPAQTLLARCA
;
A
#
# COMPACT_ATOMS: atom_id res chain seq x y z
N MET A 1 13.52 19.60 16.96
CA MET A 1 12.40 18.87 17.61
C MET A 1 11.37 18.66 16.51
N TRP A 2 11.04 17.40 16.18
CA TRP A 2 10.06 17.06 15.15
C TRP A 2 8.72 16.75 15.82
N PRO A 3 7.56 17.10 15.23
CA PRO A 3 7.35 17.79 13.96
C PRO A 3 7.83 19.25 13.95
N PRO A 4 7.99 19.90 12.78
CA PRO A 4 8.19 21.33 12.71
C PRO A 4 6.93 21.99 13.28
N SER A 5 7.02 22.48 14.51
CA SER A 5 5.93 23.21 15.16
C SER A 5 5.83 24.59 14.52
N GLY A 6 5.08 24.71 13.43
CA GLY A 6 4.94 25.97 12.70
C GLY A 6 3.62 26.04 11.93
N GLN A 7 3.01 27.22 11.89
CA GLN A 7 1.76 27.46 11.16
C GLN A 7 1.90 27.08 9.68
N SER A 8 3.05 27.37 9.07
CA SER A 8 3.34 27.02 7.67
C SER A 8 3.31 25.52 7.38
N TRP A 9 3.75 24.68 8.32
CA TRP A 9 3.69 23.21 8.18
C TRP A 9 2.24 22.72 8.25
N ARG A 10 1.47 23.22 9.23
CA ARG A 10 0.06 22.87 9.39
C ARG A 10 -0.78 23.29 8.18
N ASP A 11 -0.55 24.50 7.67
CA ASP A 11 -1.23 25.01 6.49
C ASP A 11 -0.92 24.18 5.25
N ALA A 12 0.34 23.76 5.06
CA ALA A 12 0.73 22.90 3.95
C ALA A 12 0.04 21.53 4.03
N VAL A 13 0.00 20.89 5.20
CA VAL A 13 -0.70 19.60 5.41
C VAL A 13 -2.20 19.75 5.17
N ALA A 14 -2.82 20.82 5.69
CA ALA A 14 -4.25 21.07 5.48
C ALA A 14 -4.58 21.34 4.00
N GLN A 15 -3.73 22.11 3.31
CA GLN A 15 -3.86 22.36 1.87
C GLN A 15 -3.75 21.07 1.06
N GLU A 16 -2.75 20.23 1.35
CA GLU A 16 -2.57 18.95 0.69
C GLU A 16 -3.80 18.06 0.85
N HIS A 17 -4.31 17.95 2.08
CA HIS A 17 -5.49 17.14 2.38
C HIS A 17 -6.74 17.64 1.63
N ALA A 18 -6.96 18.96 1.57
CA ALA A 18 -8.05 19.53 0.79
C ALA A 18 -7.94 19.16 -0.70
N LEU A 19 -6.73 19.28 -1.28
CA LEU A 19 -6.49 18.93 -2.68
C LEU A 19 -6.72 17.44 -2.95
N VAL A 20 -6.32 16.54 -2.05
CA VAL A 20 -6.60 15.10 -2.16
C VAL A 20 -8.09 14.83 -2.10
N GLY A 21 -8.82 15.47 -1.18
CA GLY A 21 -10.28 15.36 -1.07
C GLY A 21 -11.03 15.84 -2.32
N GLU A 22 -10.45 16.81 -3.04
CA GLU A 22 -10.92 17.32 -4.33
C GLU A 22 -10.41 16.51 -5.55
N CYS A 23 -9.68 15.42 -5.34
CA CYS A 23 -9.03 14.61 -6.39
C CYS A 23 -8.01 15.41 -7.25
N ARG A 24 -7.43 16.50 -6.72
CA ARG A 24 -6.45 17.36 -7.40
C ARG A 24 -5.02 16.86 -7.16
N PHE A 25 -4.76 15.61 -7.53
CA PHE A 25 -3.52 14.90 -7.21
C PHE A 25 -2.23 15.57 -7.75
N ASN A 26 -2.28 16.21 -8.92
CA ASN A 26 -1.13 16.95 -9.47
C ASN A 26 -0.71 18.12 -8.57
N GLU A 27 -1.68 18.80 -7.96
CA GLU A 27 -1.41 19.92 -7.07
C GLU A 27 -1.03 19.41 -5.68
N ALA A 28 -1.73 18.39 -5.18
CA ALA A 28 -1.41 17.73 -3.92
C ALA A 28 0.04 17.21 -3.91
N LEU A 29 0.49 16.58 -5.00
CA LEU A 29 1.86 16.11 -5.15
C LEU A 29 2.88 17.25 -5.00
N LYS A 30 2.63 18.42 -5.60
CA LYS A 30 3.52 19.60 -5.43
C LYS A 30 3.59 20.05 -3.98
N VAL A 31 2.49 19.98 -3.24
CA VAL A 31 2.49 20.29 -1.80
C VAL A 31 3.25 19.22 -1.02
N CYS A 32 3.00 17.94 -1.31
CA CYS A 32 3.69 16.79 -0.72
C CYS A 32 5.21 16.89 -0.88
N GLU A 33 5.71 17.23 -2.08
CA GLU A 33 7.15 17.39 -2.33
C GLU A 33 7.78 18.52 -1.49
N ARG A 34 7.05 19.62 -1.28
CA ARG A 34 7.51 20.70 -0.39
C ARG A 34 7.55 20.26 1.07
N ILE A 35 6.52 19.54 1.53
CA ILE A 35 6.45 18.94 2.87
C ILE A 35 7.63 18.00 3.07
N TYR A 36 7.91 17.13 2.09
CA TYR A 36 9.04 16.21 2.11
C TYR A 36 10.39 16.94 2.18
N ALA A 37 10.63 17.92 1.30
CA ALA A 37 11.86 18.70 1.29
C ALA A 37 12.10 19.43 2.63
N ALA A 38 11.04 19.98 3.22
CA ALA A 38 11.11 20.60 4.54
C ALA A 38 11.41 19.58 5.65
N ALA A 39 10.85 18.36 5.55
CA ALA A 39 11.10 17.29 6.50
C ALA A 39 12.56 16.79 6.48
N GLU A 40 13.11 16.59 5.27
CA GLU A 40 14.52 16.25 5.08
C GLU A 40 15.45 17.35 5.61
N ALA A 41 15.18 18.62 5.26
CA ALA A 41 15.97 19.76 5.73
C ALA A 41 15.96 19.91 7.26
N ALA A 42 14.86 19.54 7.90
CA ALA A 42 14.70 19.55 9.36
C ALA A 42 15.22 18.27 10.03
N ALA A 43 15.85 17.35 9.29
CA ALA A 43 16.34 16.06 9.78
C ALA A 43 15.26 15.26 10.53
N ALA A 44 14.07 15.15 9.93
CA ALA A 44 12.98 14.36 10.49
C ALA A 44 13.39 12.90 10.77
N PRO A 45 12.78 12.23 11.76
CA PRO A 45 13.05 10.81 12.01
C PRO A 45 12.82 9.95 10.76
N SER A 46 13.68 8.95 10.55
CA SER A 46 13.62 8.08 9.35
C SER A 46 12.24 7.45 9.12
N GLY A 47 11.51 7.11 10.19
CA GLY A 47 10.16 6.56 10.08
C GLY A 47 9.14 7.56 9.52
N VAL A 48 9.29 8.85 9.84
CA VAL A 48 8.45 9.92 9.26
C VAL A 48 8.77 10.08 7.79
N LEU A 49 10.06 10.15 7.44
CA LEU A 49 10.50 10.27 6.05
C LEU A 49 10.01 9.07 5.22
N ALA A 50 10.05 7.86 5.76
CA ALA A 50 9.50 6.68 5.09
C ALA A 50 7.99 6.82 4.78
N MET A 51 7.20 7.34 5.73
CA MET A 51 5.76 7.54 5.52
C MET A 51 5.47 8.66 4.51
N LEU A 52 6.31 9.69 4.45
CA LEU A 52 6.23 10.71 3.39
C LEU A 52 6.52 10.11 2.01
N TRP A 53 7.49 9.19 1.92
CA TRP A 53 7.76 8.45 0.68
C TRP A 53 6.61 7.53 0.26
N ALA A 54 5.98 6.83 1.20
CA ALA A 54 4.77 6.04 0.90
C ALA A 54 3.64 6.94 0.37
N HIS A 55 3.40 8.07 1.03
CA HIS A 55 2.36 9.05 0.64
C HIS A 55 2.62 9.64 -0.75
N ARG A 56 3.89 9.99 -1.05
CA ARG A 56 4.32 10.38 -2.40
C ARG A 56 4.02 9.28 -3.43
N GLY A 57 4.31 8.02 -3.08
CA GLY A 57 4.02 6.86 -3.91
C GLY A 57 2.51 6.73 -4.22
N ASP A 58 1.66 6.96 -3.24
CA ASP A 58 0.20 6.94 -3.41
C ASP A 58 -0.28 8.06 -4.34
N MET A 59 0.26 9.28 -4.21
CA MET A 59 -0.05 10.39 -5.12
C MET A 59 0.36 10.07 -6.57
N LEU A 60 1.56 9.53 -6.77
CA LEU A 60 2.07 9.16 -8.09
C LEU A 60 1.26 8.02 -8.71
N ARG A 61 0.81 7.06 -7.89
CA ARG A 61 -0.09 5.99 -8.31
C ARG A 61 -1.42 6.54 -8.81
N HIS A 62 -2.04 7.50 -8.10
CA HIS A 62 -3.26 8.17 -8.56
C HIS A 62 -3.09 8.96 -9.86
N LEU A 63 -1.86 9.41 -10.14
CA LEU A 63 -1.48 10.08 -11.38
C LEU A 63 -1.05 9.12 -12.50
N GLU A 64 -1.14 7.80 -12.26
CA GLU A 64 -0.70 6.76 -13.20
C GLU A 64 0.81 6.80 -13.53
N ASP A 65 1.61 7.52 -12.73
CA ASP A 65 3.07 7.43 -12.75
C ASP A 65 3.54 6.24 -11.90
N LEU A 66 3.35 5.05 -12.46
CA LEU A 66 3.69 3.79 -11.79
C LEU A 66 5.20 3.62 -11.57
N SER A 67 6.04 4.24 -12.42
CA SER A 67 7.49 4.16 -12.23
C SER A 67 7.92 5.01 -11.03
N GLY A 68 7.47 6.26 -10.96
CA GLY A 68 7.73 7.13 -9.83
C GLY A 68 7.13 6.59 -8.53
N ALA A 69 5.95 5.96 -8.59
CA ALA A 69 5.34 5.30 -7.44
C ALA A 69 6.16 4.12 -6.93
N ALA A 70 6.70 3.29 -7.83
CA ALA A 70 7.58 2.17 -7.48
C ALA A 70 8.88 2.66 -6.81
N ASP A 71 9.51 3.72 -7.35
CA ASP A 71 10.72 4.30 -6.77
C ASP A 71 10.45 4.87 -5.37
N ALA A 72 9.28 5.51 -5.18
CA ALA A 72 8.87 6.03 -3.89
C ALA A 72 8.67 4.95 -2.83
N TYR A 73 8.01 3.84 -3.20
CA TYR A 73 7.81 2.71 -2.29
C TYR A 73 9.10 1.93 -2.01
N ALA A 74 10.00 1.82 -2.99
CA ALA A 74 11.35 1.27 -2.78
C ALA A 74 12.11 2.07 -1.69
N GLU A 75 12.05 3.40 -1.77
CA GLU A 75 12.69 4.29 -0.81
C GLU A 75 12.02 4.24 0.58
N CYS A 76 10.68 4.14 0.63
CA CYS A 76 9.93 3.89 1.86
C CYS A 76 10.44 2.60 2.56
N VAL A 77 10.47 1.48 1.84
CA VAL A 77 10.92 0.19 2.39
C VAL A 77 12.38 0.26 2.83
N ARG A 78 13.27 0.88 2.04
CA ARG A 78 14.69 1.06 2.38
C ARG A 78 14.86 1.77 3.73
N ARG A 79 14.03 2.77 4.02
CA ARG A 79 14.06 3.54 5.26
C ARG A 79 13.40 2.82 6.44
N LEU A 80 12.37 2.02 6.20
CA LEU A 80 11.72 1.23 7.24
C LEU A 80 12.54 0.01 7.66
N LEU A 81 13.30 -0.61 6.76
CA LEU A 81 14.06 -1.82 7.03
C LEU A 81 14.96 -1.75 8.28
N PRO A 82 15.82 -0.72 8.47
CA PRO A 82 16.63 -0.62 9.68
C PRO A 82 15.77 -0.39 10.94
N ILE A 83 14.65 0.34 10.82
CA ILE A 83 13.73 0.60 11.93
C ILE A 83 13.05 -0.70 12.36
N ALA A 84 12.54 -1.48 11.40
CA ALA A 84 11.89 -2.76 11.62
C ALA A 84 12.85 -3.73 12.34
N LYS A 85 14.12 -3.73 11.94
CA LYS A 85 15.17 -4.55 12.58
C LYS A 85 15.50 -4.07 13.99
N GLN A 86 15.68 -2.77 14.18
CA GLN A 86 16.07 -2.20 15.48
C GLN A 86 14.97 -2.33 16.54
N ALA A 87 13.72 -2.13 16.13
CA ALA A 87 12.56 -2.17 17.01
C ALA A 87 11.85 -3.54 17.05
N ASP A 88 12.43 -4.56 16.39
CA ASP A 88 11.88 -5.92 16.26
C ASP A 88 10.40 -5.92 15.86
N CYS A 89 10.07 -5.11 14.85
CA CYS A 89 8.71 -4.87 14.39
C CYS A 89 8.57 -5.10 12.88
N PRO A 90 8.83 -6.32 12.37
CA PRO A 90 8.80 -6.62 10.94
C PRO A 90 7.45 -6.30 10.28
N GLN A 91 6.35 -6.33 11.04
CA GLN A 91 5.01 -6.00 10.54
C GLN A 91 4.87 -4.61 9.91
N ILE A 92 5.77 -3.65 10.21
CA ILE A 92 5.71 -2.31 9.62
C ILE A 92 6.04 -2.32 8.11
N LEU A 93 6.65 -3.39 7.61
CA LEU A 93 7.03 -3.55 6.21
C LEU A 93 5.90 -4.12 5.34
N ILE A 94 4.93 -4.81 5.94
CA ILE A 94 3.92 -5.60 5.22
C ILE A 94 3.10 -4.73 4.26
N ILE A 95 2.56 -3.61 4.74
CA ILE A 95 1.73 -2.73 3.89
C ILE A 95 2.56 -2.10 2.77
N PRO A 96 3.73 -1.47 3.03
CA PRO A 96 4.60 -0.97 1.96
C PRO A 96 5.00 -2.03 0.92
N LEU A 97 5.34 -3.24 1.35
CA LEU A 97 5.68 -4.35 0.44
C LEU A 97 4.48 -4.77 -0.41
N HIS A 98 3.30 -4.88 0.18
CA HIS A 98 2.06 -5.18 -0.55
C HIS A 98 1.72 -4.10 -1.59
N THR A 99 1.79 -2.82 -1.23
CA THR A 99 1.50 -1.73 -2.17
C THR A 99 2.55 -1.69 -3.28
N TRP A 100 3.83 -1.91 -2.96
CA TRP A 100 4.88 -1.98 -3.97
C TRP A 100 4.69 -3.17 -4.91
N ALA A 101 4.34 -4.35 -4.40
CA ALA A 101 4.06 -5.54 -5.20
C ALA A 101 2.93 -5.28 -6.20
N ALA A 102 1.84 -4.66 -5.73
CA ALA A 102 0.71 -4.30 -6.58
C ALA A 102 1.13 -3.29 -7.68
N ILE A 103 1.98 -2.30 -7.36
CA ILE A 103 2.52 -1.36 -8.38
C ILE A 103 3.34 -2.12 -9.42
N GLN A 104 4.16 -3.07 -8.99
CA GLN A 104 4.97 -3.89 -9.91
C GLN A 104 4.09 -4.78 -10.81
N LEU A 105 2.98 -5.33 -10.30
CA LEU A 105 2.01 -6.05 -11.12
C LEU A 105 1.40 -5.16 -12.21
N ARG A 106 1.02 -3.91 -11.88
CA ARG A 106 0.54 -2.95 -12.90
C ARG A 106 1.59 -2.59 -13.94
N ARG A 107 2.87 -2.65 -13.58
CA ARG A 107 4.01 -2.45 -14.50
C ARG A 107 4.38 -3.71 -15.30
N GLY A 108 3.67 -4.82 -15.12
CA GLY A 108 4.00 -6.11 -15.72
C GLY A 108 5.27 -6.77 -15.16
N ARG A 109 5.76 -6.31 -14.00
CA ARG A 109 6.96 -6.82 -13.32
C ARG A 109 6.57 -7.93 -12.33
N ILE A 110 6.17 -9.08 -12.87
CA ILE A 110 5.57 -10.18 -12.11
C ILE A 110 6.55 -10.79 -11.10
N ASP A 111 7.79 -11.04 -11.50
CA ASP A 111 8.81 -11.65 -10.62
C ASP A 111 9.23 -10.71 -9.48
N ASP A 112 9.34 -9.41 -9.77
CA ASP A 112 9.59 -8.39 -8.75
C ASP A 112 8.44 -8.38 -7.73
N ALA A 113 7.19 -8.40 -8.20
CA ALA A 113 6.02 -8.45 -7.32
C ALA A 113 6.02 -9.70 -6.44
N ARG A 114 6.35 -10.88 -6.98
CA ARG A 114 6.44 -12.14 -6.21
C ARG A 114 7.51 -12.06 -5.13
N THR A 115 8.68 -11.53 -5.45
CA THR A 115 9.77 -11.32 -4.49
C THR A 115 9.32 -10.43 -3.32
N LEU A 116 8.58 -9.36 -3.61
CA LEU A 116 8.04 -8.46 -2.58
C LEU A 116 6.98 -9.14 -1.71
N LEU A 117 6.14 -10.02 -2.29
CA LEU A 117 5.17 -10.82 -1.53
C LEU A 117 5.85 -11.85 -0.64
N ASP A 118 6.94 -12.48 -1.10
CA ASP A 118 7.72 -13.42 -0.30
C ASP A 118 8.35 -12.70 0.91
N GLN A 119 8.89 -11.48 0.71
CA GLN A 119 9.37 -10.64 1.80
C GLN A 119 8.26 -10.24 2.78
N ALA A 120 7.04 -9.99 2.28
CA ALA A 120 5.90 -9.67 3.12
C ALA A 120 5.46 -10.87 3.98
N ASP A 121 5.53 -12.09 3.43
CA ASP A 121 5.28 -13.33 4.17
C ASP A 121 6.34 -13.57 5.25
N GLU A 122 7.63 -13.36 4.95
CA GLU A 122 8.70 -13.43 5.97
C GLU A 122 8.53 -12.40 7.10
N ALA A 123 8.02 -11.21 6.76
CA ALA A 123 7.70 -10.17 7.74
C ALA A 123 6.49 -10.56 8.60
N LEU A 124 5.46 -11.14 7.97
CA LEU A 124 4.28 -11.65 8.66
C LEU A 124 4.63 -12.81 9.59
N ASP A 125 5.49 -13.74 9.17
CA ASP A 125 5.90 -14.89 9.97
C ASP A 125 6.50 -14.46 11.31
N ARG A 126 7.31 -13.42 11.29
CA ARG A 126 7.95 -12.82 12.47
C ARG A 126 7.12 -11.75 13.17
N ALA A 127 5.95 -11.38 12.63
CA ALA A 127 5.12 -10.32 13.20
C ALA A 127 4.54 -10.70 14.57
N ASP A 128 4.29 -9.67 15.38
CA ASP A 128 3.59 -9.79 16.67
C ASP A 128 2.25 -10.53 16.53
N ARG A 129 1.92 -11.36 17.54
CA ARG A 129 0.69 -12.16 17.59
C ARG A 129 -0.61 -11.33 17.61
N ARG A 130 -0.55 -10.05 17.98
CA ARG A 130 -1.68 -9.10 17.99
C ARG A 130 -2.06 -8.64 16.60
N LEU A 131 -1.21 -8.84 15.58
CA LEU A 131 -1.53 -8.53 14.20
C LEU A 131 -2.72 -9.39 13.74
N ASN A 132 -3.65 -8.80 12.98
CA ASN A 132 -4.70 -9.56 12.33
C ASN A 132 -4.13 -10.33 11.13
N ARG A 133 -3.42 -11.44 11.41
CA ARG A 133 -2.69 -12.23 10.41
C ARG A 133 -3.60 -12.74 9.31
N ARG A 134 -4.83 -13.14 9.64
CA ARG A 134 -5.81 -13.64 8.67
C ARG A 134 -6.17 -12.60 7.62
N LEU A 135 -6.33 -11.33 8.02
CA LEU A 135 -6.61 -10.25 7.09
C LEU A 135 -5.41 -9.97 6.17
N VAL A 136 -4.20 -9.98 6.73
CA VAL A 136 -2.96 -9.83 5.96
C VAL A 136 -2.82 -10.97 4.94
N GLN A 137 -2.98 -12.21 5.37
CA GLN A 137 -2.92 -13.40 4.52
C GLN A 137 -3.97 -13.38 3.40
N LEU A 138 -5.19 -12.90 3.69
CA LEU A 138 -6.21 -12.71 2.68
C LEU A 138 -5.73 -11.72 1.61
N HIS A 139 -5.15 -10.58 2.00
CA HIS A 139 -4.63 -9.62 1.05
C HIS A 139 -3.45 -10.18 0.24
N THR A 140 -2.50 -10.85 0.89
CA THR A 140 -1.39 -11.52 0.19
C THR A 140 -1.90 -12.55 -0.81
N THR A 141 -2.92 -13.33 -0.45
CA THR A 141 -3.54 -14.32 -1.34
C THR A 141 -4.14 -13.66 -2.58
N LEU A 142 -4.78 -12.50 -2.43
CA LEU A 142 -5.34 -11.75 -3.56
C LEU A 142 -4.27 -11.18 -4.48
N LEU A 143 -3.18 -10.64 -3.93
CA LEU A 143 -2.04 -10.18 -4.72
C LEU A 143 -1.35 -11.35 -5.45
N ARG A 144 -1.24 -12.52 -4.81
CA ARG A 144 -0.74 -13.74 -5.47
C ARG A 144 -1.70 -14.23 -6.56
N ALA A 145 -3.01 -14.14 -6.35
CA ALA A 145 -4.00 -14.49 -7.37
C ALA A 145 -3.85 -13.58 -8.60
N TRP A 146 -3.68 -12.27 -8.39
CA TRP A 146 -3.42 -11.32 -9.47
C TRP A 146 -2.09 -11.60 -10.17
N SER A 147 -1.02 -11.90 -9.42
CA SER A 147 0.26 -12.31 -9.99
C SER A 147 0.14 -13.56 -10.88
N ALA A 148 -0.68 -14.54 -10.47
CA ALA A 148 -0.95 -15.74 -11.27
C ALA A 148 -1.72 -15.39 -12.56
N VAL A 149 -2.73 -14.52 -12.47
CA VAL A 149 -3.43 -14.01 -13.67
C VAL A 149 -2.47 -13.30 -14.63
N ALA A 150 -1.63 -12.40 -14.11
CA ALA A 150 -0.67 -11.66 -14.92
C ALA A 150 0.35 -12.59 -15.61
N ALA A 151 0.63 -13.75 -15.02
CA ALA A 151 1.50 -14.78 -15.56
C ALA A 151 0.80 -15.80 -16.47
N ASP A 152 -0.49 -15.60 -16.79
CA ASP A 152 -1.34 -16.54 -17.53
C ASP A 152 -1.48 -17.93 -16.85
N ASP A 153 -1.24 -18.00 -15.54
CA ASP A 153 -1.47 -19.20 -14.72
C ASP A 153 -2.88 -19.18 -14.12
N LEU A 154 -3.87 -19.41 -14.99
CA LEU A 154 -5.29 -19.36 -14.62
C LEU A 154 -5.70 -20.45 -13.62
N ALA A 155 -4.98 -21.57 -13.58
CA ALA A 155 -5.23 -22.65 -12.63
C ALA A 155 -4.87 -22.21 -11.21
N SER A 156 -3.67 -21.66 -11.02
CA SER A 156 -3.25 -21.11 -9.73
C SER A 156 -4.09 -19.91 -9.33
N ALA A 157 -4.42 -19.00 -10.27
CA ALA A 157 -5.29 -17.87 -10.00
C ALA A 157 -6.65 -18.31 -9.44
N ARG A 158 -7.30 -19.28 -10.10
CA ARG A 158 -8.60 -19.82 -9.65
C ARG A 158 -8.50 -20.46 -8.26
N TYR A 159 -7.45 -21.24 -8.01
CA TYR A 159 -7.21 -21.82 -6.70
C TYR A 159 -7.06 -20.74 -5.61
N LEU A 160 -6.28 -19.70 -5.88
CA LEU A 160 -6.04 -18.61 -4.93
C LEU A 160 -7.30 -17.78 -4.66
N TYR A 161 -8.14 -17.50 -5.66
CA TYR A 161 -9.44 -16.83 -5.42
C TYR A 161 -10.41 -17.69 -4.59
N ILE A 162 -10.41 -19.02 -4.77
CA ILE A 162 -11.18 -19.93 -3.90
C ILE A 162 -10.68 -19.85 -2.46
N LEU A 163 -9.36 -19.89 -2.26
CA LEU A 163 -8.76 -19.77 -0.93
C LEU A 163 -9.05 -18.40 -0.28
N ALA A 164 -9.02 -17.33 -1.06
CA ALA A 164 -9.39 -15.99 -0.62
C ALA A 164 -10.87 -15.93 -0.21
N ARG A 165 -11.77 -16.56 -0.97
CA ARG A 165 -13.21 -16.66 -0.63
C ARG A 165 -13.43 -17.35 0.71
N GLN A 166 -12.81 -18.51 0.91
CA GLN A 166 -12.88 -19.27 2.16
C GLN A 166 -12.34 -18.46 3.34
N SER A 167 -11.22 -17.76 3.15
CA SER A 167 -10.64 -16.87 4.17
C SER A 167 -11.57 -15.70 4.51
N ALA A 168 -12.20 -15.09 3.51
CA ALA A 168 -13.19 -14.03 3.71
C ALA A 168 -14.44 -14.52 4.46
N ASP A 169 -14.91 -15.74 4.19
CA ASP A 169 -16.01 -16.37 4.93
C ASP A 169 -15.65 -16.61 6.40
N LEU A 170 -14.45 -17.12 6.68
CA LEU A 170 -13.94 -17.32 8.05
C LEU A 170 -13.78 -16.00 8.81
N LEU A 171 -13.42 -14.92 8.11
CA LEU A 171 -13.36 -13.56 8.64
C LEU A 171 -14.74 -12.89 8.77
N ARG A 172 -15.81 -13.55 8.28
CA ARG A 172 -17.18 -13.02 8.25
C ARG A 172 -17.26 -11.65 7.58
N LEU A 173 -16.49 -11.45 6.50
CA LEU A 173 -16.52 -10.21 5.75
C LEU A 173 -17.89 -10.05 5.08
N THR A 174 -18.48 -8.86 5.18
CA THR A 174 -19.76 -8.56 4.52
C THR A 174 -19.60 -8.58 3.00
N PRO A 175 -20.69 -8.79 2.24
CA PRO A 175 -20.65 -8.67 0.77
C PRO A 175 -20.15 -7.30 0.27
N SER A 176 -20.43 -6.24 1.04
CA SER A 176 -19.96 -4.88 0.76
C SER A 176 -18.48 -4.65 1.07
N HIS A 177 -17.79 -5.62 1.69
CA HIS A 177 -16.39 -5.48 2.05
C HIS A 177 -15.52 -5.49 0.78
N ARG A 178 -14.52 -4.60 0.69
CA ARG A 178 -13.66 -4.47 -0.49
C ARG A 178 -12.93 -5.75 -0.87
N PHE A 179 -12.32 -6.45 0.10
CA PHE A 179 -11.76 -7.80 -0.15
C PHE A 179 -12.77 -8.76 -0.77
N ARG A 180 -14.05 -8.70 -0.37
CA ARG A 180 -15.10 -9.54 -0.93
C ARG A 180 -15.40 -9.17 -2.38
N GLN A 181 -15.51 -7.87 -2.66
CA GLN A 181 -15.68 -7.34 -4.02
C GLN A 181 -14.53 -7.77 -4.92
N ALA A 182 -13.27 -7.60 -4.50
CA ALA A 182 -12.10 -8.00 -5.29
C ALA A 182 -12.05 -9.52 -5.58
N ILE A 183 -12.53 -10.36 -4.66
CA ILE A 183 -12.68 -11.79 -4.90
C ILE A 183 -13.73 -12.04 -6.00
N ASP A 184 -14.89 -11.40 -5.88
CA ASP A 184 -15.99 -11.57 -6.82
C ASP A 184 -15.64 -11.03 -8.22
N ASP A 185 -15.00 -9.86 -8.29
CA ASP A 185 -14.49 -9.28 -9.53
C ASP A 185 -13.44 -10.20 -10.17
N GLY A 186 -12.54 -10.77 -9.37
CA GLY A 186 -11.52 -11.71 -9.82
C GLY A 186 -12.11 -12.98 -10.43
N PHE A 187 -13.14 -13.56 -9.80
CA PHE A 187 -13.88 -14.68 -10.37
C PHE A 187 -14.60 -14.30 -11.66
N GLY A 188 -15.28 -13.14 -11.69
CA GLY A 188 -15.94 -12.63 -12.88
C GLY A 188 -14.96 -12.46 -14.05
N TRP A 189 -13.75 -11.97 -13.78
CA TRP A 189 -12.69 -11.87 -14.78
C TRP A 189 -12.20 -13.24 -15.25
N LEU A 190 -12.02 -14.22 -14.36
CA LEU A 190 -11.61 -15.58 -14.75
C LEU A 190 -12.64 -16.29 -15.64
N GLU A 191 -13.92 -15.95 -15.51
CA GLU A 191 -14.99 -16.48 -16.36
C GLU A 191 -15.07 -15.74 -17.71
N ARG A 192 -14.79 -14.43 -17.70
CA ARG A 192 -14.83 -13.56 -18.87
C ARG A 192 -13.60 -12.65 -18.87
N PRO A 193 -12.45 -13.14 -19.35
CA PRO A 193 -11.22 -12.37 -19.34
C PRO A 193 -11.39 -11.05 -20.09
N ALA A 194 -11.17 -9.95 -19.38
CA ALA A 194 -11.05 -8.61 -19.95
C ALA A 194 -9.57 -8.24 -20.11
N ALA A 195 -9.28 -7.10 -20.73
CA ALA A 195 -7.91 -6.66 -21.02
C ALA A 195 -7.02 -6.51 -19.77
N LEU A 196 -7.59 -6.15 -18.61
CA LEU A 196 -6.87 -6.08 -17.34
C LEU A 196 -7.68 -6.79 -16.25
N PRO A 197 -7.04 -7.64 -15.42
CA PRO A 197 -7.68 -8.15 -14.22
C PRO A 197 -8.02 -7.02 -13.25
N PRO A 198 -9.08 -7.19 -12.43
CA PRO A 198 -9.45 -6.20 -11.44
C PRO A 198 -8.30 -6.02 -10.46
N ASP A 199 -8.06 -4.75 -10.14
CA ASP A 199 -6.93 -4.34 -9.33
C ASP A 199 -7.25 -4.48 -7.83
N PRO A 200 -6.60 -5.39 -7.08
CA PRO A 200 -6.77 -5.56 -5.65
C PRO A 200 -5.99 -4.54 -4.79
N PHE A 201 -5.77 -3.29 -5.21
CA PHE A 201 -5.36 -2.22 -4.28
C PHE A 201 -6.45 -1.95 -3.24
N LEU A 202 -6.40 -2.71 -2.15
CA LEU A 202 -7.47 -2.77 -1.15
C LEU A 202 -7.13 -2.04 0.15
N TRP A 203 -5.94 -1.47 0.25
CA TRP A 203 -5.57 -0.57 1.34
C TRP A 203 -6.08 0.87 1.12
N ASP A 204 -6.50 1.22 -0.11
CA ASP A 204 -6.84 2.57 -0.57
C ASP A 204 -8.30 2.98 -0.30
N GLU A 205 -8.77 2.83 0.93
CA GLU A 205 -9.87 3.68 1.37
C GLU A 205 -9.26 4.99 1.88
N PRO A 206 -9.77 6.18 1.53
CA PRO A 206 -9.36 7.45 2.16
C PRO A 206 -9.48 7.45 3.69
N HIS A 207 -10.25 6.52 4.26
CA HIS A 207 -10.36 6.32 5.70
C HIS A 207 -9.37 5.28 6.28
N LEU A 208 -8.65 4.52 5.44
CA LEU A 208 -7.60 3.54 5.80
C LEU A 208 -6.21 3.90 5.28
N ALA A 209 -6.06 4.83 4.31
CA ALA A 209 -4.83 5.57 3.97
C ALA A 209 -4.38 6.53 5.11
N ARG A 210 -4.94 6.31 6.29
CA ARG A 210 -4.71 7.05 7.51
C ARG A 210 -3.33 6.85 8.13
N PRO A 211 -2.46 5.85 7.87
CA PRO A 211 -1.17 5.80 8.57
C PRO A 211 -0.33 7.07 8.35
N ALA A 212 -0.16 7.50 7.09
CA ALA A 212 0.56 8.73 6.76
C ALA A 212 -0.25 9.98 7.12
N GLN A 213 -1.54 10.04 6.75
CA GLN A 213 -2.40 11.19 7.04
C GLN A 213 -2.66 11.40 8.54
N THR A 214 -2.73 10.32 9.33
CA THR A 214 -2.87 10.37 10.80
C THR A 214 -1.55 10.69 11.46
N LEU A 215 -0.40 10.30 10.90
CA LEU A 215 0.90 10.81 11.35
C LEU A 215 1.04 12.31 11.06
N LEU A 216 0.65 12.77 9.86
CA LEU A 216 0.65 14.18 9.49
C LEU A 216 -0.33 15.00 10.33
N ALA A 217 -1.54 14.48 10.60
CA ALA A 217 -2.56 15.12 11.42
C ALA A 217 -2.27 15.06 12.93
N ARG A 218 -1.60 14.02 13.44
CA ARG A 218 -1.14 13.95 14.84
C ARG A 218 0.12 14.78 15.11
N CYS A 219 0.72 15.33 14.06
CA CYS A 219 1.83 16.27 14.13
C CYS A 219 1.38 17.74 14.02
N ALA A 220 0.07 18.00 13.94
CA ALA A 220 -0.53 19.34 13.92
C ALA A 220 -0.95 19.79 15.33
#